data_AF-A0A166L1H6-F1
#
_entry.id   AF-A0A166L1H6-F1
#
_cell.length_a   1.000
_cell.length_b   1.000
_cell.length_c   1.000
_cell.angle_alpha   90.00
_cell.angle_beta   90.00
_cell.angle_gamma   90.00
#
_symmetry.space_group_name_H-M   'P 1'
#
loop_
_entity.id
_entity.type
_entity.pdbx_description
1 polymer ?
#
loop_
_entity_poly.entity_id
_entity_poly.type
_entity_poly.pdbx_seq_one_letter_code
_entity_poly.pdbx_strand_id
1 'polypeptide(L)' 'PEWRYLGFYFDTFLTFKAHVTFYANKALSTLRSMPILGNSKRGLPPTAKRTLYISNVRVLMTYG' A
#
# COMPACT_ATOMS: atom_id res chain seq x y z
N PRO A 1 -1.44 2.73 23.15
CA PRO A 1 -2.10 3.91 22.52
C PRO A 1 -1.18 4.49 21.46
N GLU A 2 -1.56 4.36 20.18
CA GLU A 2 -0.78 4.88 19.06
C GLU A 2 -1.22 6.33 18.77
N TRP A 3 -0.26 7.23 18.61
CA TRP A 3 -0.54 8.62 18.26
C TRP A 3 -0.44 8.82 16.76
N ARG A 4 -1.44 9.49 16.18
CA ARG A 4 -1.46 9.81 14.75
C ARG A 4 -1.25 11.30 14.55
N TYR A 5 -0.17 11.68 13.88
CA TYR A 5 0.15 13.07 13.58
C TYR A 5 0.57 13.23 12.13
N LEU A 6 -0.07 14.15 11.41
CA LEU A 6 0.15 14.41 9.97
C LEU A 6 0.06 13.17 9.04
N GLY A 7 -0.60 12.09 9.49
CA GLY A 7 -0.70 10.84 8.73
C GLY A 7 0.32 9.76 9.12
N PHE A 8 1.26 10.08 10.02
CA PHE A 8 2.21 9.13 10.60
C PHE A 8 1.64 8.49 11.86
N TYR A 9 2.02 7.22 12.09
CA TYR A 9 1.66 6.48 13.31
C TYR A 9 2.90 6.38 14.20
N PHE A 10 2.78 6.90 15.42
CA PHE A 10 3.84 6.89 16.40
C PHE A 10 3.46 5.96 17.54
N ASP A 11 4.36 5.05 17.86
CA ASP A 11 4.31 4.30 19.11
C ASP A 11 4.80 5.18 20.28
N THR A 12 4.49 4.81 21.52
CA THR A 12 4.95 5.54 22.73
C THR A 12 6.47 5.61 22.84
N PHE A 13 7.16 4.69 22.18
CA PHE A 13 8.62 4.65 22.08
C PHE A 13 9.18 5.34 20.82
N LEU A 14 8.35 6.08 20.09
CA LEU A 14 8.66 6.69 18.79
C LEU A 14 9.16 5.69 17.73
N THR A 15 8.86 4.40 17.92
CA THR A 15 9.21 3.39 16.92
C THR A 15 8.21 3.43 15.78
N PHE A 16 8.69 3.53 14.54
CA PHE A 16 7.84 3.53 13.34
C PHE A 16 7.28 2.13 12.98
N LYS A 17 7.33 1.17 13.91
CA LYS A 17 6.90 -0.22 13.64
C LYS A 17 5.42 -0.30 13.31
N ALA A 18 4.58 0.38 14.07
CA ALA A 18 3.14 0.44 13.83
C ALA A 18 2.83 1.05 12.46
N HIS A 19 3.53 2.14 12.12
CA HIS A 19 3.42 2.83 10.85
C HIS A 19 3.78 1.95 9.66
N VAL A 20 4.97 1.32 9.70
CA VAL A 20 5.44 0.40 8.64
C VAL A 20 4.47 -0.77 8.49
N THR A 21 3.98 -1.32 9.61
CA THR A 21 3.03 -2.45 9.58
C THR A 21 1.70 -2.03 8.95
N PHE A 22 1.18 -0.84 9.30
CA PHE A 22 -0.05 -0.31 8.71
C PHE A 22 0.07 -0.12 7.20
N TYR A 23 1.14 0.55 6.74
CA TYR A 23 1.32 0.82 5.32
C TYR A 23 1.67 -0.42 4.51
N ALA A 24 2.41 -1.38 5.08
CA ALA A 24 2.63 -2.69 4.46
C ALA A 24 1.32 -3.46 4.28
N ASN A 25 0.46 -3.49 5.30
CA ASN A 25 -0.86 -4.12 5.20
C ASN A 25 -1.76 -3.43 4.17
N LYS A 26 -1.71 -2.10 4.13
CA LYS A 26 -2.45 -1.30 3.16
C LYS A 26 -1.95 -1.56 1.72
N ALA A 27 -0.64 -1.62 1.51
CA ALA A 27 -0.03 -1.98 0.23
C ALA A 27 -0.44 -3.40 -0.21
N LEU A 28 -0.46 -4.36 0.72
CA LEU A 28 -0.90 -5.73 0.44
C LEU A 28 -2.38 -5.78 0.05
N SER A 29 -3.24 -5.01 0.72
CA SER A 29 -4.65 -4.89 0.36
C SER A 29 -4.82 -4.33 -1.05
N THR A 30 -4.03 -3.32 -1.42
CA THR A 30 -4.05 -2.75 -2.77
C THR A 30 -3.58 -3.76 -3.83
N LEU A 31 -2.55 -4.54 -3.54
CA LEU A 31 -2.10 -5.63 -4.42
C LEU A 31 -3.21 -6.68 -4.63
N ARG A 32 -3.94 -7.01 -3.56
CA ARG A 32 -5.05 -7.97 -3.62
C ARG A 32 -6.25 -7.44 -4.40
N SER A 33 -6.46 -6.12 -4.47
CA SER A 33 -7.54 -5.52 -5.25
C SER A 33 -7.17 -5.25 -6.71
N MET A 34 -5.87 -5.24 -7.08
CA MET A 34 -5.44 -5.05 -8.47
C MET A 34 -6.11 -5.98 -9.50
N PRO A 35 -6.33 -7.29 -9.23
CA PRO A 35 -7.03 -8.15 -10.16
C PRO A 35 -8.48 -7.72 -10.44
N ILE A 36 -9.13 -7.06 -9.47
CA ILE A 36 -10.51 -6.54 -9.59
C ILE A 36 -10.56 -5.36 -10.57
N LEU A 37 -9.47 -4.60 -10.69
CA LEU A 37 -9.33 -3.52 -11.66
C LEU A 37 -9.21 -4.03 -13.11
N GLY A 38 -8.79 -5.28 -13.29
CA GLY A 38 -8.70 -5.92 -14.59
C GLY A 38 -10.05 -6.48 -15.04
N ASN A 39 -10.33 -6.43 -16.34
CA ASN A 39 -11.51 -7.09 -16.87
C ASN A 39 -11.32 -8.62 -16.74
N SER A 40 -12.21 -9.27 -15.99
CA SER A 40 -12.06 -10.63 -15.44
C SER A 40 -11.82 -11.72 -16.50
N LYS A 41 -12.20 -11.48 -17.77
CA LYS A 41 -12.08 -12.48 -18.85
C LYS A 41 -10.66 -12.77 -19.35
N ARG A 42 -9.70 -11.85 -19.23
CA ARG A 42 -8.31 -12.05 -19.73
C ARG A 42 -7.21 -11.58 -18.76
N GLY A 43 -7.59 -10.91 -17.66
CA GLY A 43 -6.64 -10.33 -16.72
C GLY A 43 -5.87 -9.14 -17.28
N LEU A 44 -5.00 -8.55 -16.44
CA LEU A 44 -4.17 -7.41 -16.81
C LEU A 44 -2.88 -7.86 -17.52
N PRO A 45 -2.50 -7.23 -18.65
CA PRO A 45 -1.22 -7.51 -19.29
C PRO A 45 -0.05 -7.12 -18.35
N PRO A 46 1.14 -7.75 -18.50
CA PRO A 46 2.29 -7.51 -17.62
C PRO A 46 2.70 -6.04 -17.52
N THR A 47 2.59 -5.28 -18.62
CA THR A 47 2.87 -3.85 -18.67
C THR A 47 1.91 -3.05 -17.80
N ALA A 48 0.59 -3.31 -17.90
CA ALA A 48 -0.42 -2.64 -17.07
C ALA A 48 -0.29 -3.01 -15.59
N LYS A 49 0.03 -4.27 -15.27
CA LYS A 49 0.33 -4.70 -13.88
C LYS A 49 1.51 -3.91 -13.30
N ARG A 50 2.59 -3.75 -14.07
CA ARG A 50 3.76 -2.96 -13.66
C ARG A 50 3.40 -1.49 -13.45
N THR A 51 2.64 -0.89 -14.35
CA THR A 51 2.19 0.51 -14.21
C THR A 51 1.35 0.69 -12.94
N LEU A 52 0.37 -0.19 -12.70
CA LEU A 52 -0.46 -0.13 -11.51
C LEU A 52 0.35 -0.31 -10.22
N TYR A 53 1.37 -1.16 -10.24
CA TYR A 53 2.29 -1.34 -9.11
C TYR A 53 3.07 -0.06 -8.81
N ILE A 54 3.64 0.56 -9.84
CA ILE A 54 4.40 1.80 -9.70
C ILE A 54 3.50 2.94 -9.22
N SER A 55 2.30 3.08 -9.76
CA SER A 55 1.42 4.20 -9.43
C SER A 55 0.78 4.08 -8.05
N ASN A 56 0.41 2.87 -7.61
CA ASN A 56 -0.35 2.69 -6.36
C ASN A 56 0.53 2.20 -5.21
N VAL A 57 1.25 1.09 -5.42
CA VAL A 57 1.94 0.39 -4.32
C VAL A 57 3.25 1.08 -3.97
N ARG A 58 4.02 1.48 -4.98
CA ARG A 58 5.31 2.17 -4.76
C ARG A 58 5.11 3.51 -4.06
N VAL A 59 4.17 4.32 -4.54
CA VAL A 59 3.84 5.63 -3.95
C VAL A 59 3.41 5.46 -2.49
N LEU A 60 2.59 4.44 -2.19
CA LEU A 60 2.14 4.17 -0.83
C LEU A 60 3.29 3.74 0.10
N MET A 61 4.30 3.05 -0.40
CA MET A 61 5.46 2.62 0.40
C MET A 61 6.52 3.72 0.55
N THR A 62 6.56 4.72 -0.34
CA THR A 62 7.54 5.81 -0.29
C THR A 62 7.07 7.02 0.49
N TYR A 63 5.77 7.31 0.47
CA TYR A 63 5.18 8.46 1.15
C TYR A 63 4.27 8.09 2.31
N GLY A 64 3.90 6.81 2.41
CA GLY A 64 3.04 6.29 3.45
C GLY A 64 3.75 6.24 4.76
#